data_AF-A0A1S2FAA6-F1
#
_entry.id   AF-A0A1S2FAA6-F1
#
_cell.length_a   1.000
_cell.length_b   1.000
_cell.length_c   1.000
_cell.angle_alpha   90.00
_cell.angle_beta   90.00
_cell.angle_gamma   90.00
#
_symmetry.space_group_name_H-M   'P 1'
#
loop_
_entity.id
_entity.type
_entity.pdbx_description
1 polymer ?
#
loop_
_entity_poly.entity_id
_entity_poly.type
_entity_poly.pdbx_seq_one_letter_code
_entity_poly.pdbx_strand_id
1 'polypeptide(L)'
;MMNSLRKLKTPLLIMICCLLGVGAGAGNVSAESASDSYIYSYWGDAAAAPAAYVATELISGSDLGTSAFQEPSDLHVTADNRVYVLDSGNNRIVVLDHDLKLVTTVDSFTRKGEPDTFLQPQGIFVTDDGEVLVADTGNKRVVHLDSDFQLIKIIDSPESELLQDSFKFEPVRVVMDHAQRTYVMAAGVFDGFMEFDAEGAFTTFIGANRVYIDPIEYFWKQISTKAQRSQMVMFTPTEFTNLDIDSEGFIYATNGDQWGNNIKKLNAQGSDILRRTGYSDPQGDILYLSSEGPSKLIDIDVTDSEIYSILDGKRGRVFTYNGDGHLMYVFGGLGNQMGQFHTPAAIDRIGEDFLVLDKALGEITVFRTTEYGRTLNEAVKSYYRGEEETAFALFNRTIAMNANLEFAYAGIGKALLRQGDYKGAMMHFKRSLDQKNYSKAFLLYRKAVMREHFPLIMTMLFLAGIGIFAASRLRKVKERRKGASA
;
A
#
# COMPACT_ATOMS: atom_id res chain seq x y z
N MET A 1 49.64 -46.79 -46.32
CA MET A 1 49.49 -45.93 -45.12
C MET A 1 49.31 -44.45 -45.47
N MET A 2 48.46 -44.10 -46.46
CA MET A 2 48.19 -42.68 -46.78
C MET A 2 46.79 -42.38 -47.35
N ASN A 3 45.88 -43.36 -47.36
CA ASN A 3 44.50 -43.18 -47.87
C ASN A 3 43.39 -43.34 -46.82
N SER A 4 43.68 -43.69 -45.56
CA SER A 4 42.67 -43.73 -44.49
C SER A 4 42.52 -42.41 -43.71
N LEU A 5 43.46 -41.46 -43.87
CA LEU A 5 43.44 -40.17 -43.16
C LEU A 5 42.58 -39.09 -43.85
N ARG A 6 42.12 -39.30 -45.09
CA ARG A 6 41.21 -38.37 -45.79
C ARG A 6 39.72 -38.62 -45.51
N LYS A 7 39.33 -39.83 -45.10
CA LYS A 7 37.92 -40.16 -44.80
C LYS A 7 37.49 -39.78 -43.38
N LEU A 8 38.43 -39.43 -42.50
CA LEU A 8 38.12 -38.97 -41.14
C LEU A 8 37.93 -37.44 -41.03
N LYS A 9 38.29 -36.66 -42.05
CA LYS A 9 38.21 -35.19 -41.98
C LYS A 9 36.78 -34.66 -42.13
N THR A 10 35.95 -35.30 -42.95
CA THR A 10 34.56 -34.89 -43.16
C THR A 10 33.64 -35.15 -41.96
N PRO A 11 33.67 -36.32 -41.28
CA PRO A 11 32.85 -36.50 -40.07
C PRO A 11 33.37 -35.70 -38.87
N LEU A 12 34.69 -35.44 -38.79
CA LEU A 12 35.27 -34.62 -37.72
C LEU A 12 34.94 -33.13 -37.90
N LEU A 13 34.88 -32.62 -39.13
CA LEU A 13 34.50 -31.23 -39.40
C LEU A 13 33.00 -31.00 -39.13
N ILE A 14 32.13 -31.97 -39.45
CA ILE A 14 30.70 -31.91 -39.12
C ILE A 14 30.48 -31.99 -37.61
N MET A 15 31.24 -32.84 -36.91
CA MET A 15 31.19 -32.93 -35.44
C MET A 15 31.70 -31.64 -34.78
N ILE A 16 32.73 -30.99 -35.31
CA ILE A 16 33.21 -29.69 -34.84
C ILE A 16 32.21 -28.56 -35.16
N CYS A 17 31.53 -28.59 -36.30
CA CYS A 17 30.45 -27.63 -36.61
C CYS A 17 29.20 -27.85 -35.76
N CYS A 18 28.87 -29.09 -35.38
CA CYS A 18 27.79 -29.40 -34.44
C CYS A 18 28.17 -29.06 -32.98
N LEU A 19 29.45 -29.15 -32.60
CA LEU A 19 29.93 -28.73 -31.27
C LEU A 19 30.10 -27.20 -31.16
N LEU A 20 30.42 -26.50 -32.25
CA LEU A 20 30.45 -25.02 -32.29
C LEU A 20 29.04 -24.41 -32.39
N GLY A 21 28.05 -25.16 -32.89
CA GLY A 21 26.65 -24.75 -32.90
C GLY A 21 25.91 -24.83 -31.55
N VAL A 22 26.55 -25.41 -30.52
CA VAL A 22 25.99 -25.52 -29.15
C VAL A 22 26.78 -24.66 -28.14
N GLY A 23 27.88 -24.03 -28.56
CA GLY A 23 28.73 -23.19 -27.71
C GLY A 23 28.48 -21.68 -27.81
N ALA A 24 27.72 -21.22 -28.79
CA ALA A 24 27.20 -19.85 -28.82
C ALA A 24 25.79 -19.86 -28.25
N GLY A 25 25.69 -20.17 -26.94
CA GLY A 25 24.60 -19.59 -26.17
C GLY A 25 24.67 -18.10 -26.47
N ALA A 26 23.60 -17.57 -27.07
CA ALA A 26 23.36 -16.15 -27.01
C ALA A 26 23.51 -15.82 -25.52
N GLY A 27 24.65 -15.23 -25.16
CA GLY A 27 24.67 -14.40 -23.98
C GLY A 27 23.54 -13.44 -24.26
N ASN A 28 22.43 -13.61 -23.55
CA ASN A 28 21.54 -12.50 -23.35
C ASN A 28 22.48 -11.43 -22.82
N VAL A 29 22.87 -10.52 -23.70
CA VAL A 29 23.13 -9.15 -23.29
C VAL A 29 21.75 -8.72 -22.81
N SER A 30 21.44 -9.11 -21.56
CA SER A 30 20.33 -8.56 -20.83
C SER A 30 20.68 -7.09 -20.75
N ALA A 31 19.99 -6.30 -21.55
CA ALA A 31 19.83 -4.90 -21.24
C ALA A 31 19.48 -4.82 -19.74
N GLU A 32 20.29 -4.07 -19.03
CA GLU A 32 20.15 -3.70 -17.64
C GLU A 32 18.84 -2.91 -17.46
N SER A 33 17.72 -3.63 -17.32
CA SER A 33 16.47 -3.16 -16.68
C SER A 33 15.41 -4.28 -16.71
N ALA A 34 15.67 -5.44 -16.10
CA ALA A 34 14.54 -6.19 -15.57
C ALA A 34 14.14 -5.45 -14.29
N SER A 35 13.03 -4.73 -14.33
CA SER A 35 12.42 -4.15 -13.15
C SER A 35 12.13 -5.29 -12.15
N ASP A 36 12.72 -5.25 -10.96
CA ASP A 36 12.38 -6.15 -9.84
C ASP A 36 10.96 -5.90 -9.29
N SER A 37 10.20 -4.98 -9.90
CA SER A 37 8.80 -4.71 -9.55
C SER A 37 7.85 -5.80 -10.04
N TYR A 38 6.88 -6.12 -9.21
CA TYR A 38 5.83 -7.09 -9.47
C TYR A 38 4.52 -6.66 -8.80
N ILE A 39 3.45 -7.32 -9.21
CA ILE A 39 2.12 -7.27 -8.59
C ILE A 39 1.60 -8.70 -8.44
N TYR A 40 0.57 -8.88 -7.62
CA TYR A 40 -0.11 -10.18 -7.50
C TYR A 40 -1.36 -10.21 -8.37
N SER A 41 -1.52 -11.29 -9.13
CA SER A 41 -2.75 -11.58 -9.86
C SER A 41 -3.88 -11.97 -8.89
N TYR A 42 -5.12 -12.06 -9.40
CA TYR A 42 -6.27 -12.60 -8.67
C TYR A 42 -5.99 -13.93 -7.96
N TRP A 43 -5.13 -14.79 -8.53
CA TRP A 43 -4.81 -16.11 -7.98
C TRP A 43 -3.67 -16.10 -6.96
N GLY A 44 -3.08 -14.93 -6.71
CA GLY A 44 -1.93 -14.77 -5.82
C GLY A 44 -0.58 -15.04 -6.49
N ASP A 45 -0.55 -15.31 -7.79
CA ASP A 45 0.71 -15.47 -8.53
C ASP A 45 1.37 -14.11 -8.77
N ALA A 46 2.69 -14.04 -8.55
CA ALA A 46 3.48 -12.86 -8.85
C ALA A 46 3.60 -12.66 -10.37
N ALA A 47 3.24 -11.47 -10.85
CA ALA A 47 3.34 -11.05 -12.22
C ALA A 47 4.27 -9.83 -12.33
N ALA A 48 5.22 -9.87 -13.25
CA ALA A 48 6.15 -8.77 -13.48
C ALA A 48 5.40 -7.47 -13.83
N ALA A 49 5.89 -6.36 -13.29
CA ALA A 49 5.36 -5.02 -13.52
C ALA A 49 6.50 -4.05 -13.91
N PRO A 50 6.21 -3.01 -14.71
CA PRO A 50 7.14 -1.90 -14.89
C PRO A 50 7.44 -1.23 -13.54
N ALA A 51 8.66 -0.74 -13.37
CA ALA A 51 9.04 -0.02 -12.17
C ALA A 51 8.23 1.29 -12.07
N ALA A 52 7.46 1.45 -11.00
CA ALA A 52 6.77 2.71 -10.71
C ALA A 52 7.75 3.79 -10.20
N TYR A 53 8.85 3.35 -9.60
CA TYR A 53 9.87 4.18 -8.98
C TYR A 53 11.27 3.65 -9.31
N VAL A 54 12.21 4.57 -9.47
CA VAL A 54 13.63 4.25 -9.68
C VAL A 54 14.48 5.05 -8.72
N ALA A 55 15.44 4.40 -8.07
CA ALA A 55 16.40 5.10 -7.23
C ALA A 55 17.31 5.97 -8.12
N THR A 56 17.58 7.20 -7.67
CA THR A 56 18.34 8.18 -8.45
C THR A 56 19.44 8.87 -7.67
N GLU A 57 19.29 8.97 -6.36
CA GLU A 57 20.19 9.76 -5.51
C GLU A 57 20.30 9.11 -4.14
N LEU A 58 21.49 9.21 -3.55
CA LEU A 58 21.80 8.83 -2.18
C LEU A 58 22.30 10.09 -1.48
N ILE A 59 21.78 10.36 -0.29
CA ILE A 59 22.11 11.55 0.48
C ILE A 59 22.61 11.11 1.85
N SER A 60 23.87 11.36 2.13
CA SER A 60 24.48 11.17 3.43
C SER A 60 24.64 12.49 4.17
N GLY A 61 24.85 12.43 5.49
CA GLY A 61 25.22 13.61 6.27
C GLY A 61 26.45 14.35 5.73
N SER A 62 27.43 13.60 5.18
CA SER A 62 28.62 14.18 4.55
C SER A 62 28.31 14.95 3.26
N ASP A 63 27.38 14.47 2.43
CA ASP A 63 26.98 15.16 1.18
C ASP A 63 26.31 16.51 1.47
N LEU A 64 25.61 16.58 2.61
CA LEU A 64 24.94 17.78 3.11
C LEU A 64 25.90 18.77 3.79
N GLY A 65 27.18 18.44 3.91
CA GLY A 65 28.17 19.26 4.62
C GLY A 65 28.03 19.25 6.15
N THR A 66 27.34 18.24 6.70
CA THR A 66 27.25 17.98 8.15
C THR A 66 28.02 16.71 8.53
N SER A 67 28.06 16.36 9.82
CA SER A 67 28.57 15.05 10.25
C SER A 67 27.68 13.93 9.72
N ALA A 68 28.27 12.76 9.46
CA ALA A 68 27.55 11.57 9.03
C ALA A 68 26.38 11.26 9.99
N PHE A 69 25.26 10.80 9.43
CA PHE A 69 24.14 10.33 10.23
C PHE A 69 24.56 9.10 11.03
N GLN A 70 24.05 9.00 12.25
CA GLN A 70 24.31 7.90 13.15
C GLN A 70 22.99 7.31 13.62
N GLU A 71 22.67 6.12 13.14
CA GLU A 71 21.44 5.41 13.49
C GLU A 71 20.16 6.28 13.36
N PRO A 72 19.95 6.99 12.24
CA PRO A 72 18.76 7.83 12.09
C PRO A 72 17.51 6.93 12.14
N SER A 73 16.50 7.33 12.92
CA SER A 73 15.36 6.46 13.23
C SER A 73 14.10 6.79 12.47
N ASP A 74 13.95 8.05 12.03
CA ASP A 74 12.71 8.54 11.46
C ASP A 74 12.94 9.74 10.54
N LEU A 75 11.98 10.01 9.66
CA LEU A 75 11.94 11.22 8.85
C LEU A 75 10.51 11.67 8.63
N HIS A 76 10.31 12.97 8.41
CA HIS A 76 9.00 13.53 8.10
C HIS A 76 9.12 14.63 7.04
N VAL A 77 8.21 14.64 6.06
CA VAL A 77 8.15 15.64 4.99
C VAL A 77 6.87 16.45 5.11
N THR A 78 7.01 17.75 5.25
CA THR A 78 5.88 18.68 5.35
C THR A 78 5.27 18.95 3.98
N ALA A 79 4.03 19.48 3.96
CA ALA A 79 3.33 19.84 2.73
C ALA A 79 4.07 20.88 1.85
N ASP A 80 4.94 21.71 2.44
CA ASP A 80 5.83 22.64 1.72
C ASP A 80 7.14 22.00 1.24
N ASN A 81 7.24 20.67 1.30
CA ASN A 81 8.38 19.84 0.89
C ASN A 81 9.67 20.09 1.70
N ARG A 82 9.57 20.47 2.98
CA ARG A 82 10.72 20.44 3.88
C ARG A 82 10.87 19.05 4.49
N VAL A 83 12.09 18.58 4.59
CA VAL A 83 12.40 17.24 5.11
C VAL A 83 13.05 17.35 6.47
N TYR A 84 12.50 16.69 7.47
CA TYR A 84 13.01 16.62 8.82
C TYR A 84 13.53 15.22 9.06
N VAL A 85 14.84 15.08 9.27
CA VAL A 85 15.49 13.79 9.52
C VAL A 85 15.86 13.71 10.99
N LEU A 86 15.41 12.66 11.67
CA LEU A 86 15.74 12.40 13.07
C LEU A 86 17.00 11.55 13.15
N ASP A 87 18.13 12.21 13.40
CA ASP A 87 19.46 11.60 13.50
C ASP A 87 19.73 11.19 14.96
N SER A 88 19.06 10.12 15.38
CA SER A 88 18.88 9.72 16.78
C SER A 88 20.16 9.40 17.52
N GLY A 89 21.15 8.79 16.86
CA GLY A 89 22.46 8.51 17.46
C GLY A 89 23.27 9.77 17.74
N ASN A 90 23.03 10.84 16.98
CA ASN A 90 23.59 12.17 17.21
C ASN A 90 22.66 13.09 18.04
N ASN A 91 21.50 12.61 18.50
CA ASN A 91 20.52 13.38 19.28
C ASN A 91 20.09 14.70 18.64
N ARG A 92 19.86 14.72 17.32
CA ARG A 92 19.54 15.95 16.60
C ARG A 92 18.50 15.76 15.51
N ILE A 93 17.90 16.86 15.10
CA ILE A 93 17.04 16.99 13.93
C ILE A 93 17.85 17.67 12.83
N VAL A 94 17.83 17.13 11.61
CA VAL A 94 18.44 17.74 10.44
C VAL A 94 17.33 18.15 9.48
N VAL A 95 17.25 19.44 9.16
CA VAL A 95 16.19 20.00 8.32
C VAL A 95 16.74 20.31 6.94
N LEU A 96 16.08 19.80 5.90
CA LEU A 96 16.41 20.01 4.50
C LEU A 96 15.29 20.78 3.80
N ASP A 97 15.65 21.51 2.74
CA ASP A 97 14.69 22.14 1.85
C ASP A 97 14.17 21.16 0.77
N HIS A 98 13.29 21.66 -0.10
CA HIS A 98 12.72 20.92 -1.22
C HIS A 98 13.73 20.44 -2.27
N ASP A 99 14.94 21.02 -2.30
CA ASP A 99 16.06 20.58 -3.13
C ASP A 99 16.98 19.59 -2.37
N LEU A 100 16.55 19.14 -1.18
CA LEU A 100 17.30 18.27 -0.27
C LEU A 100 18.64 18.88 0.20
N LYS A 101 18.71 20.21 0.29
CA LYS A 101 19.87 20.93 0.84
C LYS A 101 19.67 21.23 2.32
N LEU A 102 20.76 21.19 3.08
CA LEU A 102 20.74 21.50 4.50
C LEU A 102 20.27 22.95 4.76
N VAL A 103 19.22 23.08 5.56
CA VAL A 103 18.70 24.37 6.06
C VAL A 103 19.24 24.65 7.46
N THR A 104 19.03 23.71 8.38
CA THR A 104 19.47 23.85 9.77
C THR A 104 19.62 22.50 10.46
N THR A 105 20.22 22.51 11.64
CA THR A 105 20.32 21.36 12.55
C THR A 105 19.93 21.81 13.95
N VAL A 106 19.17 20.99 14.65
CA VAL A 106 18.64 21.28 15.98
C VAL A 106 19.00 20.14 16.92
N ASP A 107 19.90 20.40 17.86
CA ASP A 107 20.38 19.43 18.87
C ASP A 107 19.96 19.80 20.30
N SER A 108 19.36 20.97 20.46
CA SER A 108 18.97 21.54 21.75
C SER A 108 17.84 22.56 21.59
N PHE A 109 17.12 22.80 22.68
CA PHE A 109 16.08 23.81 22.80
C PHE A 109 16.13 24.48 24.17
N THR A 110 15.45 25.60 24.35
CA THR A 110 15.43 26.31 25.64
C THR A 110 14.25 25.84 26.50
N ARG A 111 14.54 25.34 27.71
CA ARG A 111 13.54 24.99 28.72
C ARG A 111 13.79 25.82 29.98
N LYS A 112 12.83 26.66 30.34
CA LYS A 112 12.90 27.53 31.55
C LYS A 112 14.18 28.40 31.60
N GLY A 113 14.66 28.84 30.44
CA GLY A 113 15.85 29.68 30.31
C GLY A 113 17.19 28.93 30.25
N GLU A 114 17.18 27.60 30.35
CA GLU A 114 18.37 26.76 30.26
C GLU A 114 18.32 25.86 29.01
N PRO A 115 19.46 25.49 28.41
CA PRO A 115 19.48 24.54 27.31
C PRO A 115 19.08 23.13 27.78
N ASP A 116 18.22 22.49 27.00
CA ASP A 116 17.80 21.09 27.15
C ASP A 116 18.08 20.37 25.80
N THR A 117 18.34 19.07 25.84
CA THR A 117 18.79 18.29 24.67
C THR A 117 17.98 17.02 24.51
N PHE A 118 17.95 16.48 23.30
CA PHE A 118 17.36 15.17 23.04
C PHE A 118 18.25 14.04 23.55
N LEU A 119 17.67 12.86 23.77
CA LEU A 119 18.37 11.63 24.10
C LEU A 119 17.71 10.44 23.40
N GLN A 120 18.38 9.91 22.37
CA GLN A 120 17.90 8.81 21.54
C GLN A 120 16.43 8.98 21.10
N PRO A 121 16.07 10.13 20.49
CA PRO A 121 14.70 10.33 20.03
C PRO A 121 14.37 9.32 18.92
N GLN A 122 13.15 8.78 18.89
CA GLN A 122 12.80 7.70 17.94
C GLN A 122 11.71 8.06 16.92
N GLY A 123 10.95 9.12 17.15
CA GLY A 123 9.87 9.53 16.25
C GLY A 123 9.80 11.04 16.12
N ILE A 124 9.47 11.51 14.91
CA ILE A 124 9.27 12.93 14.61
C ILE A 124 7.99 13.13 13.79
N PHE A 125 7.26 14.19 14.07
CA PHE A 125 6.10 14.60 13.29
C PHE A 125 6.07 16.12 13.21
N VAL A 126 5.72 16.66 12.05
CA VAL A 126 5.63 18.11 11.84
C VAL A 126 4.23 18.45 11.33
N THR A 127 3.57 19.40 11.98
CA THR A 127 2.22 19.81 11.59
C THR A 127 2.26 20.71 10.36
N ASP A 128 1.10 20.91 9.72
CA ASP A 128 0.93 21.88 8.64
C ASP A 128 1.29 23.33 9.05
N ASP A 129 1.17 23.64 10.34
CA ASP A 129 1.56 24.95 10.91
C ASP A 129 3.07 25.05 11.23
N GLY A 130 3.82 23.97 11.00
CA GLY A 130 5.25 23.87 11.23
C GLY A 130 5.66 23.55 12.66
N GLU A 131 4.72 23.14 13.52
CA GLU A 131 5.04 22.68 14.88
C GLU A 131 5.69 21.29 14.83
N VAL A 132 6.74 21.08 15.62
CA VAL A 132 7.55 19.85 15.61
C VAL A 132 7.33 19.07 16.89
N LEU A 133 6.87 17.84 16.76
CA LEU A 133 6.74 16.89 17.86
C LEU A 133 7.84 15.84 17.75
N VAL A 134 8.56 15.61 18.85
CA VAL A 134 9.65 14.64 18.93
C VAL A 134 9.40 13.67 20.07
N ALA A 135 9.32 12.38 19.76
CA ALA A 135 9.34 11.31 20.74
C ALA A 135 10.78 11.13 21.28
N ASP A 136 11.10 11.85 22.35
CA ASP A 136 12.41 11.87 23.01
C ASP A 136 12.55 10.68 23.97
N THR A 137 12.64 9.48 23.38
CA THR A 137 12.46 8.19 24.08
C THR A 137 13.39 8.00 25.26
N GLY A 138 14.68 8.34 25.12
CA GLY A 138 15.67 8.19 26.19
C GLY A 138 15.41 9.10 27.38
N ASN A 139 14.81 10.28 27.14
CA ASN A 139 14.35 11.19 28.19
C ASN A 139 12.89 10.94 28.63
N LYS A 140 12.20 9.96 28.03
CA LYS A 140 10.86 9.51 28.45
C LYS A 140 9.80 10.59 28.38
N ARG A 141 9.82 11.36 27.29
CA ARG A 141 8.91 12.49 27.07
C ARG A 141 8.64 12.69 25.59
N VAL A 142 7.58 13.43 25.27
CA VAL A 142 7.40 14.05 23.95
C VAL A 142 7.71 15.53 24.08
N VAL A 143 8.57 16.04 23.21
CA VAL A 143 8.90 17.46 23.11
C VAL A 143 8.09 18.07 21.98
N HIS A 144 7.37 19.16 22.25
CA HIS A 144 6.58 19.89 21.26
C HIS A 144 7.16 21.30 21.10
N LEU A 145 7.64 21.60 19.90
CA LEU A 145 8.30 22.84 19.52
C LEU A 145 7.47 23.58 18.47
N ASP A 146 7.62 24.90 18.41
CA ASP A 146 7.10 25.69 17.29
C ASP A 146 8.02 25.61 16.06
N SER A 147 7.65 26.33 14.99
CA SER A 147 8.40 26.38 13.74
C SER A 147 9.77 27.06 13.83
N ASP A 148 10.03 27.79 14.91
CA ASP A 148 11.33 28.39 15.27
C ASP A 148 12.09 27.53 16.30
N PHE A 149 11.65 26.29 16.53
CA PHE A 149 12.19 25.32 17.49
C PHE A 149 12.18 25.81 18.95
N GLN A 150 11.28 26.74 19.30
CA GLN A 150 11.04 27.14 20.68
C GLN A 150 10.08 26.17 21.35
N LEU A 151 10.32 25.90 22.63
CA LEU A 151 9.51 24.94 23.38
C LEU A 151 8.09 25.47 23.63
N ILE A 152 7.09 24.76 23.10
CA ILE A 152 5.67 24.97 23.41
C ILE A 152 5.33 24.23 24.69
N LYS A 153 5.51 22.90 24.71
CA LYS A 153 5.20 22.04 25.86
C LYS A 153 6.01 20.74 25.85
N ILE A 154 5.95 20.04 26.98
CA ILE A 154 6.48 18.68 27.14
C ILE A 154 5.35 17.80 27.65
N ILE A 155 5.15 16.66 27.00
CA ILE A 155 4.27 15.59 27.48
C ILE A 155 5.16 14.60 28.23
N ASP A 156 5.07 14.63 29.56
CA ASP A 156 5.78 13.72 30.46
C ASP A 156 4.95 12.43 30.69
N SER A 157 5.52 11.48 31.44
CA SER A 157 4.84 10.24 31.80
C SER A 157 3.48 10.52 32.45
N PRO A 158 2.36 10.02 31.88
CA PRO A 158 1.04 10.28 32.44
C PRO A 158 0.79 9.51 33.72
N GLU A 159 0.03 10.11 34.63
CA GLU A 159 -0.52 9.48 35.83
C GLU A 159 -1.99 9.14 35.57
N SER A 160 -2.33 7.85 35.53
CA SER A 160 -3.71 7.41 35.27
C SER A 160 -3.98 6.04 35.90
N GLU A 161 -5.21 5.84 36.38
CA GLU A 161 -5.69 4.53 36.85
C GLU A 161 -5.75 3.48 35.73
N LEU A 162 -5.71 3.90 34.46
CA LEU A 162 -5.63 3.00 33.30
C LEU A 162 -4.22 2.40 33.13
N LEU A 163 -3.21 2.94 33.80
CA LEU A 163 -1.83 2.52 33.70
C LEU A 163 -1.45 1.66 34.91
N GLN A 164 -0.59 0.67 34.68
CA GLN A 164 -0.03 -0.12 35.77
C GLN A 164 0.98 0.71 36.56
N ASP A 165 1.11 0.49 37.87
CA ASP A 165 2.06 1.21 38.73
C ASP A 165 3.52 1.13 38.26
N SER A 166 3.88 0.09 37.50
CA SER A 166 5.22 -0.12 36.95
C SER A 166 5.40 0.40 35.51
N PHE A 167 4.40 1.08 34.95
CA PHE A 167 4.45 1.60 33.60
C PHE A 167 5.62 2.58 33.43
N LYS A 168 6.31 2.47 32.31
CA LYS A 168 7.38 3.38 31.92
C LYS A 168 7.00 4.01 30.60
N PHE A 169 6.86 5.32 30.58
CA PHE A 169 6.58 6.04 29.36
C PHE A 169 7.84 6.11 28.49
N GLU A 170 7.87 5.30 27.44
CA GLU A 170 8.97 5.25 26.47
C GLU A 170 8.38 5.51 25.07
N PRO A 171 8.11 6.78 24.72
CA PRO A 171 7.45 7.13 23.45
C PRO A 171 8.37 6.79 22.27
N VAL A 172 7.83 6.16 21.23
CA VAL A 172 8.56 5.71 20.03
C VAL A 172 8.09 6.44 18.78
N ARG A 173 6.78 6.63 18.62
CA ARG A 173 6.17 7.37 17.51
C ARG A 173 5.14 8.37 18.04
N VAL A 174 4.98 9.47 17.33
CA VAL A 174 4.05 10.54 17.68
C VAL A 174 3.43 11.09 16.41
N VAL A 175 2.12 11.37 16.42
CA VAL A 175 1.45 12.20 15.41
C VAL A 175 0.46 13.14 16.11
N MET A 176 0.05 14.20 15.42
CA MET A 176 -0.96 15.13 15.93
C MET A 176 -2.02 15.41 14.87
N ASP A 177 -3.28 15.45 15.29
CA ASP A 177 -4.38 15.82 14.39
C ASP A 177 -4.64 17.34 14.36
N HIS A 178 -5.51 17.77 13.45
CA HIS A 178 -5.91 19.18 13.34
C HIS A 178 -6.66 19.72 14.57
N ALA A 179 -7.11 18.86 15.49
CA ALA A 179 -7.72 19.25 16.75
C ALA A 179 -6.69 19.34 17.90
N GLN A 180 -5.39 19.27 17.58
CA GLN A 180 -4.25 19.25 18.51
C GLN A 180 -4.27 18.08 19.50
N ARG A 181 -4.95 16.99 19.16
CA ARG A 181 -4.85 15.73 19.90
C ARG A 181 -3.59 15.01 19.46
N THR A 182 -2.76 14.68 20.42
CA THR A 182 -1.49 13.99 20.19
C THR A 182 -1.65 12.50 20.42
N TYR A 183 -1.28 11.69 19.45
CA TYR A 183 -1.30 10.24 19.54
C TYR A 183 0.13 9.72 19.65
N VAL A 184 0.41 8.98 20.72
CA VAL A 184 1.75 8.48 21.02
C VAL A 184 1.73 6.96 21.07
N MET A 185 2.61 6.34 20.30
CA MET A 185 2.96 4.94 20.48
C MET A 185 4.12 4.86 21.47
N ALA A 186 3.97 4.07 22.53
CA ALA A 186 5.02 3.85 23.51
C ALA A 186 5.40 2.38 23.61
N ALA A 187 6.68 2.10 23.86
CA ALA A 187 7.18 0.74 24.01
C ALA A 187 6.51 0.03 25.19
N GLY A 188 6.10 -1.23 25.01
CA GLY A 188 5.41 -2.01 26.04
C GLY A 188 3.92 -1.68 26.23
N VAL A 189 3.35 -0.83 25.36
CA VAL A 189 1.90 -0.54 25.33
C VAL A 189 1.21 -1.44 24.31
N PHE A 190 0.34 -2.32 24.81
CA PHE A 190 -0.43 -3.27 23.98
C PHE A 190 -1.88 -2.83 23.73
N ASP A 191 -2.35 -1.81 24.45
CA ASP A 191 -3.73 -1.29 24.37
C ASP A 191 -3.95 -0.31 23.21
N GLY A 192 -2.95 -0.11 22.34
CA GLY A 192 -3.00 0.77 21.17
C GLY A 192 -2.17 2.03 21.36
N PHE A 193 -2.67 3.16 20.86
CA PHE A 193 -2.00 4.47 20.97
C PHE A 193 -2.53 5.26 22.15
N MET A 194 -1.63 5.91 22.87
CA MET A 194 -1.97 6.83 23.95
C MET A 194 -2.45 8.15 23.34
N GLU A 195 -3.68 8.54 23.63
CA GLU A 195 -4.22 9.85 23.22
C GLU A 195 -3.97 10.87 24.33
N PHE A 196 -3.50 12.05 23.93
CA PHE A 196 -3.32 13.22 24.77
C PHE A 196 -4.08 14.40 24.17
N ASP A 197 -4.67 15.24 25.03
CA ASP A 197 -5.36 16.45 24.61
C ASP A 197 -4.40 17.59 24.21
N ALA A 198 -4.97 18.74 23.84
CA ALA A 198 -4.23 19.93 23.42
C ALA A 198 -3.34 20.50 24.55
N GLU A 199 -3.64 20.20 25.81
CA GLU A 199 -2.85 20.58 26.97
C GLU A 199 -1.74 19.55 27.30
N GLY A 200 -1.78 18.36 26.69
CA GLY A 200 -0.84 17.27 26.92
C GLY A 200 -1.23 16.35 28.07
N ALA A 201 -2.48 16.37 28.51
CA ALA A 201 -3.01 15.42 29.48
C ALA A 201 -3.49 14.14 28.79
N PHE A 202 -3.17 12.99 29.38
CA PHE A 202 -3.58 11.69 28.86
C PHE A 202 -5.09 11.49 29.00
N THR A 203 -5.75 11.12 27.90
CA THR A 203 -7.19 10.90 27.86
C THR A 203 -7.52 9.40 27.91
N THR A 204 -7.04 8.63 26.93
CA THR A 204 -7.39 7.23 26.76
C THR A 204 -6.45 6.49 25.80
N PHE A 205 -6.71 5.20 25.59
CA PHE A 205 -6.08 4.41 24.54
C PHE A 205 -7.01 4.27 23.34
N ILE A 206 -6.47 4.38 22.13
CA ILE A 206 -7.21 4.16 20.88
C ILE A 206 -6.56 3.07 20.03
N GLY A 207 -7.36 2.41 19.19
CA GLY A 207 -6.84 1.45 18.21
C GLY A 207 -6.46 0.08 18.77
N ALA A 208 -6.79 -0.22 20.03
CA ALA A 208 -6.50 -1.50 20.69
C ALA A 208 -6.78 -2.72 19.77
N ASN A 209 -5.78 -3.59 19.63
CA ASN A 209 -5.95 -4.85 18.93
C ASN A 209 -6.91 -5.76 19.71
N ARG A 210 -8.09 -6.05 19.14
CA ARG A 210 -9.03 -6.99 19.77
C ARG A 210 -8.42 -8.39 19.74
N VAL A 211 -8.13 -8.95 20.92
CA VAL A 211 -7.68 -10.35 21.04
C VAL A 211 -8.81 -11.27 20.60
N TYR A 212 -8.60 -12.00 19.50
CA TYR A 212 -9.50 -13.07 19.09
C TYR A 212 -9.28 -14.27 20.01
N ILE A 213 -10.28 -14.60 20.83
CA ILE A 213 -10.24 -15.80 21.68
C ILE A 213 -10.77 -16.97 20.85
N ASP A 214 -9.94 -17.96 20.56
CA ASP A 214 -10.40 -19.21 19.92
C ASP A 214 -11.42 -19.92 20.83
N PRO A 215 -12.66 -20.20 20.35
CA PRO A 215 -13.68 -20.90 21.12
C PRO A 215 -13.23 -22.27 21.66
N ILE A 216 -12.38 -22.99 20.92
CA ILE A 216 -11.85 -24.30 21.33
C ILE A 216 -10.90 -24.11 22.51
N GLU A 217 -10.08 -23.07 22.49
CA GLU A 217 -9.15 -22.77 23.57
C GLU A 217 -9.85 -22.22 24.81
N TYR A 218 -10.91 -21.42 24.66
CA TYR A 218 -11.75 -20.99 25.77
C TYR A 218 -12.37 -22.21 26.49
N PHE A 219 -12.84 -23.19 25.72
CA PHE A 219 -13.34 -24.45 26.24
C PHE A 219 -12.26 -25.22 26.99
N TRP A 220 -11.07 -25.40 26.41
CA TRP A 220 -9.94 -26.05 27.09
C TRP A 220 -9.51 -25.30 28.34
N LYS A 221 -9.48 -23.96 28.32
CA LYS A 221 -9.18 -23.12 29.48
C LYS A 221 -10.19 -23.35 30.60
N GLN A 222 -11.48 -23.49 30.28
CA GLN A 222 -12.53 -23.76 31.27
C GLN A 222 -12.31 -25.09 32.01
N ILE A 223 -11.86 -26.14 31.32
CA ILE A 223 -11.65 -27.49 31.90
C ILE A 223 -10.20 -27.76 32.35
N SER A 224 -9.24 -26.87 32.05
CA SER A 224 -7.83 -27.02 32.39
C SER A 224 -7.51 -26.69 33.85
N THR A 225 -6.58 -27.44 34.44
CA THR A 225 -6.04 -27.16 35.79
C THR A 225 -5.18 -25.87 35.81
N LYS A 226 -4.94 -25.29 36.99
CA LYS A 226 -4.10 -24.08 37.11
C LYS A 226 -2.69 -24.24 36.52
N ALA A 227 -2.09 -25.43 36.65
CA ALA A 227 -0.78 -25.75 36.09
C ALA A 227 -0.80 -25.90 34.55
N GLN A 228 -1.90 -26.41 33.98
CA GLN A 228 -2.09 -26.45 32.53
C GLN A 228 -2.37 -25.06 31.96
N ARG A 229 -3.09 -24.21 32.69
CA ARG A 229 -3.36 -22.82 32.28
C ARG A 229 -2.11 -21.96 32.20
N SER A 230 -1.15 -22.15 33.11
CA SER A 230 0.13 -21.45 33.06
C SER A 230 1.04 -21.88 31.92
N GLN A 231 0.72 -22.98 31.22
CA GLN A 231 1.43 -23.45 30.03
C GLN A 231 0.68 -23.14 28.73
N MET A 232 -0.54 -22.59 28.80
CA MET A 232 -1.21 -22.06 27.61
C MET A 232 -0.55 -20.74 27.21
N VAL A 233 -0.36 -20.55 25.90
CA VAL A 233 0.22 -19.32 25.35
C VAL A 233 -0.73 -18.17 25.69
N MET A 234 -0.26 -17.20 26.47
CA MET A 234 -1.02 -15.97 26.67
C MET A 234 -0.96 -15.20 25.34
N PHE A 235 -2.11 -14.94 24.72
CA PHE A 235 -2.21 -13.97 23.63
C PHE A 235 -1.99 -12.59 24.23
N THR A 236 -0.74 -12.16 24.30
CA THR A 236 -0.45 -10.72 24.38
C THR A 236 -0.89 -10.13 23.04
N PRO A 237 -1.73 -9.07 23.02
CA PRO A 237 -1.97 -8.34 21.80
C PRO A 237 -0.63 -7.95 21.18
N THR A 238 -0.51 -8.00 19.88
CA THR A 238 0.72 -7.55 19.23
C THR A 238 0.76 -6.03 19.24
N GLU A 239 1.93 -5.48 19.51
CA GLU A 239 2.17 -4.04 19.45
C GLU A 239 2.07 -3.55 18.00
N PHE A 240 1.59 -2.31 17.84
CA PHE A 240 1.76 -1.60 16.60
C PHE A 240 3.26 -1.36 16.35
N THR A 241 3.66 -1.38 15.10
CA THR A 241 5.04 -1.09 14.69
C THR A 241 5.21 0.35 14.25
N ASN A 242 4.17 0.94 13.65
CA ASN A 242 4.19 2.34 13.25
C ASN A 242 2.77 2.93 13.09
N LEU A 243 2.68 4.25 13.04
CA LEU A 243 1.48 5.00 12.68
C LEU A 243 1.80 6.25 11.86
N ASP A 244 0.83 6.66 11.05
CA ASP A 244 0.82 7.91 10.29
C ASP A 244 -0.62 8.46 10.25
N ILE A 245 -0.81 9.73 9.90
CA ILE A 245 -2.12 10.40 9.88
C ILE A 245 -2.35 11.10 8.54
N ASP A 246 -3.54 10.91 7.95
CA ASP A 246 -3.92 11.64 6.74
C ASP A 246 -4.47 13.04 7.05
N SER A 247 -4.59 13.88 6.02
CA SER A 247 -5.15 15.23 6.10
C SER A 247 -6.64 15.28 6.50
N GLU A 248 -7.32 14.14 6.54
CA GLU A 248 -8.69 14.02 7.06
C GLU A 248 -8.71 13.62 8.56
N GLY A 249 -7.55 13.35 9.16
CA GLY A 249 -7.39 12.94 10.56
C GLY A 249 -7.59 11.45 10.82
N PHE A 250 -7.56 10.60 9.79
CA PHE A 250 -7.55 9.14 9.96
C PHE A 250 -6.14 8.64 10.21
N ILE A 251 -6.00 7.78 11.21
CA ILE A 251 -4.71 7.19 11.57
C ILE A 251 -4.52 5.89 10.81
N TYR A 252 -3.47 5.80 10.02
CA TYR A 252 -3.02 4.55 9.43
C TYR A 252 -1.99 3.92 10.34
N ALA A 253 -2.13 2.63 10.59
CA ALA A 253 -1.28 1.92 11.53
C ALA A 253 -0.87 0.55 11.02
N THR A 254 0.38 0.18 11.27
CA THR A 254 0.93 -1.14 10.97
C THR A 254 1.15 -1.92 12.25
N ASN A 255 0.91 -3.23 12.23
CA ASN A 255 1.27 -4.13 13.32
C ASN A 255 2.14 -5.29 12.85
N GLY A 256 2.80 -5.93 13.81
CA GLY A 256 3.72 -7.03 13.57
C GLY A 256 3.08 -8.41 13.53
N ASP A 257 1.75 -8.53 13.44
CA ASP A 257 1.05 -9.81 13.54
C ASP A 257 1.44 -10.74 12.39
N GLN A 258 1.62 -12.02 12.70
CA GLN A 258 1.70 -13.05 11.66
C GLN A 258 0.32 -13.39 11.09
N TRP A 259 -0.74 -13.05 11.81
CA TRP A 259 -2.12 -13.39 11.48
C TRP A 259 -3.04 -12.22 11.80
N GLY A 260 -3.81 -11.77 10.81
CA GLY A 260 -4.81 -10.72 11.00
C GLY A 260 -4.62 -9.54 10.05
N ASN A 261 -5.25 -8.42 10.40
CA ASN A 261 -5.19 -7.21 9.60
C ASN A 261 -3.94 -6.41 9.97
N ASN A 262 -2.87 -6.59 9.19
CA ASN A 262 -1.57 -6.01 9.49
C ASN A 262 -1.50 -4.49 9.27
N ILE A 263 -2.38 -3.95 8.43
CA ILE A 263 -2.55 -2.52 8.21
C ILE A 263 -3.99 -2.16 8.55
N LYS A 264 -4.18 -1.03 9.25
CA LYS A 264 -5.48 -0.51 9.67
C LYS A 264 -5.59 0.97 9.35
N LYS A 265 -6.80 1.41 8.97
CA LYS A 265 -7.19 2.83 8.90
C LYS A 265 -8.16 3.05 10.05
N LEU A 266 -7.75 3.78 11.07
CA LEU A 266 -8.51 4.00 12.29
C LEU A 266 -9.21 5.35 12.22
N ASN A 267 -10.51 5.35 12.54
CA ASN A 267 -11.23 6.57 12.81
C ASN A 267 -10.88 7.13 14.21
N ALA A 268 -11.39 8.31 14.54
CA ALA A 268 -11.19 8.94 15.86
C ALA A 268 -11.68 8.10 17.06
N GLN A 269 -12.44 7.02 16.84
CA GLN A 269 -12.89 6.09 17.89
C GLN A 269 -11.99 4.84 17.98
N GLY A 270 -10.90 4.77 17.19
CA GLY A 270 -10.00 3.62 17.12
C GLY A 270 -10.58 2.41 16.37
N SER A 271 -11.65 2.57 15.60
CA SER A 271 -12.24 1.48 14.80
C SER A 271 -11.60 1.39 13.42
N ASP A 272 -11.24 0.18 13.00
CA ASP A 272 -10.68 -0.09 11.67
C ASP A 272 -11.75 0.02 10.57
N ILE A 273 -11.55 0.97 9.67
CA ILE A 273 -12.40 1.29 8.52
C ILE A 273 -11.69 1.04 7.18
N LEU A 274 -10.51 0.41 7.18
CA LEU A 274 -9.77 0.14 5.94
C LEU A 274 -10.56 -0.81 5.04
N ARG A 275 -10.77 -0.40 3.78
CA ARG A 275 -11.46 -1.23 2.79
C ARG A 275 -10.48 -2.27 2.24
N ARG A 276 -10.85 -3.54 2.37
CA ARG A 276 -10.08 -4.70 1.88
C ARG A 276 -10.85 -5.39 0.79
N THR A 277 -10.96 -4.71 -0.35
CA THR A 277 -11.66 -5.22 -1.54
C THR A 277 -10.70 -5.72 -2.63
N GLY A 278 -9.39 -5.58 -2.38
CA GLY A 278 -8.33 -6.20 -3.16
C GLY A 278 -8.42 -7.73 -3.19
N TYR A 279 -7.64 -8.34 -4.10
CA TYR A 279 -7.59 -9.80 -4.25
C TYR A 279 -6.96 -10.51 -3.05
N SER A 280 -6.06 -9.82 -2.37
CA SER A 280 -5.40 -10.22 -1.13
C SER A 280 -5.47 -9.06 -0.14
N ASP A 281 -5.53 -9.38 1.15
CA ASP A 281 -5.43 -8.35 2.18
C ASP A 281 -4.06 -7.64 2.11
N PRO A 282 -4.02 -6.32 2.37
CA PRO A 282 -2.75 -5.60 2.50
C PRO A 282 -1.91 -6.20 3.64
N GLN A 283 -0.73 -6.75 3.31
CA GLN A 283 0.17 -7.40 4.28
C GLN A 283 1.62 -7.51 3.78
N GLY A 284 1.99 -6.76 2.74
CA GLY A 284 3.25 -6.94 2.01
C GLY A 284 3.25 -8.19 1.14
N ASP A 285 4.33 -8.96 1.18
CA ASP A 285 4.45 -10.22 0.44
C ASP A 285 3.52 -11.32 0.95
N ILE A 286 2.72 -11.86 0.04
CA ILE A 286 1.84 -13.01 0.29
C ILE A 286 2.52 -14.35 -0.05
N LEU A 287 3.57 -14.32 -0.87
CA LEU A 287 4.38 -15.49 -1.22
C LEU A 287 5.73 -15.41 -0.53
N TYR A 288 6.00 -16.33 0.40
CA TYR A 288 7.27 -16.41 1.11
C TYR A 288 7.62 -17.85 1.50
N LEU A 289 8.92 -18.11 1.66
CA LEU A 289 9.41 -19.37 2.20
C LEU A 289 9.04 -19.48 3.68
N SER A 290 8.69 -20.69 4.13
CA SER A 290 8.33 -20.95 5.53
C SER A 290 9.45 -20.60 6.51
N SER A 291 10.71 -20.68 6.09
CA SER A 291 11.88 -20.30 6.89
C SER A 291 12.03 -18.79 7.07
N GLU A 292 11.51 -17.98 6.13
CA GLU A 292 11.59 -16.52 6.20
C GLU A 292 10.36 -15.92 6.87
N GLY A 293 9.19 -16.51 6.68
CA GLY A 293 7.93 -16.01 7.21
C GLY A 293 7.43 -14.72 6.54
N PRO A 294 6.34 -14.14 7.07
CA PRO A 294 5.68 -12.96 6.48
C PRO A 294 6.55 -11.70 6.58
N SER A 295 6.15 -10.68 5.81
CA SER A 295 6.72 -9.34 5.84
C SER A 295 6.64 -8.73 7.24
N LYS A 296 7.63 -7.91 7.60
CA LYS A 296 7.64 -7.14 8.85
C LYS A 296 7.51 -5.67 8.50
N LEU A 297 6.29 -5.17 8.63
CA LEU A 297 5.92 -3.79 8.35
C LEU A 297 6.51 -2.88 9.44
N ILE A 298 7.34 -1.93 9.05
CA ILE A 298 8.07 -1.06 9.97
C ILE A 298 7.73 0.41 9.82
N ASP A 299 7.20 0.83 8.68
CA ASP A 299 6.78 2.21 8.46
C ASP A 299 5.66 2.33 7.42
N ILE A 300 4.94 3.43 7.47
CA ILE A 300 3.79 3.73 6.63
C ILE A 300 3.75 5.23 6.30
N ASP A 301 3.49 5.54 5.03
CA ASP A 301 3.30 6.89 4.50
C ASP A 301 1.93 6.95 3.80
N VAL A 302 1.17 8.01 4.03
CA VAL A 302 -0.18 8.19 3.51
C VAL A 302 -0.32 9.48 2.70
N THR A 303 -1.12 9.43 1.64
CA THR A 303 -1.46 10.59 0.81
C THR A 303 -2.96 10.90 0.82
N ASP A 304 -3.33 12.12 0.46
CA ASP A 304 -4.71 12.67 0.42
C ASP A 304 -5.73 11.92 -0.46
N SER A 305 -5.34 10.86 -1.17
CA SER A 305 -6.23 10.11 -2.08
C SER A 305 -6.34 8.63 -1.70
N GLU A 306 -6.26 8.36 -0.39
CA GLU A 306 -6.31 7.03 0.20
C GLU A 306 -5.23 6.07 -0.34
N ILE A 307 -4.19 6.58 -1.01
CA ILE A 307 -3.02 5.80 -1.40
C ILE A 307 -2.06 5.80 -0.22
N TYR A 308 -1.66 4.62 0.22
CA TYR A 308 -0.74 4.43 1.34
C TYR A 308 0.38 3.47 0.93
N SER A 309 1.58 3.76 1.41
CA SER A 309 2.80 3.02 1.10
C SER A 309 3.43 2.52 2.38
N ILE A 310 3.99 1.32 2.34
CA ILE A 310 4.43 0.63 3.55
C ILE A 310 5.80 0.03 3.32
N LEU A 311 6.69 0.25 4.30
CA LEU A 311 8.04 -0.26 4.29
C LEU A 311 8.12 -1.61 5.01
N ASP A 312 8.67 -2.62 4.34
CA ASP A 312 9.01 -3.91 4.92
C ASP A 312 10.48 -3.96 5.32
N GLY A 313 10.72 -4.15 6.62
CA GLY A 313 12.06 -4.29 7.18
C GLY A 313 12.69 -5.66 6.94
N LYS A 314 11.93 -6.69 6.54
CA LYS A 314 12.48 -8.04 6.31
C LYS A 314 13.11 -8.19 4.93
N ARG A 315 12.48 -7.66 3.88
CA ARG A 315 12.95 -7.75 2.50
C ARG A 315 13.29 -6.40 1.87
N GLY A 316 13.17 -5.31 2.62
CA GLY A 316 13.53 -3.97 2.15
C GLY A 316 12.62 -3.48 1.03
N ARG A 317 11.35 -3.89 1.03
CA ARG A 317 10.40 -3.57 -0.04
C ARG A 317 9.43 -2.50 0.42
N VAL A 318 9.08 -1.60 -0.50
CA VAL A 318 7.99 -0.65 -0.34
C VAL A 318 6.78 -1.17 -1.10
N PHE A 319 5.67 -1.38 -0.41
CA PHE A 319 4.40 -1.81 -0.97
C PHE A 319 3.43 -0.65 -0.99
N THR A 320 2.92 -0.26 -2.15
CA THR A 320 1.91 0.79 -2.25
C THR A 320 0.56 0.22 -2.63
N TYR A 321 -0.48 0.61 -1.88
CA TYR A 321 -1.85 0.18 -2.07
C TYR A 321 -2.76 1.40 -2.29
N ASN A 322 -3.88 1.18 -2.99
CA ASN A 322 -4.95 2.18 -3.05
C ASN A 322 -5.93 2.04 -1.87
N GLY A 323 -6.87 2.97 -1.74
CA GLY A 323 -7.87 2.99 -0.67
C GLY A 323 -8.82 1.80 -0.64
N ASP A 324 -8.89 1.03 -1.74
CA ASP A 324 -9.68 -0.20 -1.86
C ASP A 324 -8.89 -1.46 -1.44
N GLY A 325 -7.60 -1.31 -1.12
CA GLY A 325 -6.70 -2.39 -0.70
C GLY A 325 -6.03 -3.15 -1.84
N HIS A 326 -6.06 -2.63 -3.08
CA HIS A 326 -5.34 -3.25 -4.20
C HIS A 326 -3.87 -2.82 -4.20
N LEU A 327 -2.96 -3.79 -4.32
CA LEU A 327 -1.55 -3.54 -4.54
C LEU A 327 -1.33 -2.86 -5.90
N MET A 328 -0.71 -1.69 -5.90
CA MET A 328 -0.46 -0.87 -7.09
C MET A 328 0.91 -1.20 -7.70
N TYR A 329 1.94 -1.24 -6.87
CA TYR A 329 3.32 -1.51 -7.26
C TYR A 329 4.18 -1.82 -6.04
N VAL A 330 5.34 -2.43 -6.29
CA VAL A 330 6.38 -2.73 -5.30
C VAL A 330 7.73 -2.25 -5.83
N PHE A 331 8.58 -1.72 -4.97
CA PHE A 331 9.97 -1.38 -5.31
C PHE A 331 10.87 -1.53 -4.07
N GLY A 332 12.18 -1.40 -4.27
CA GLY A 332 13.17 -1.62 -3.23
C GLY A 332 13.57 -3.09 -3.06
N GLY A 333 14.60 -3.32 -2.26
CA GLY A 333 15.04 -4.65 -1.84
C GLY A 333 16.15 -4.55 -0.80
N LEU A 334 16.56 -5.66 -0.19
CA LEU A 334 17.79 -5.68 0.60
C LEU A 334 19.01 -5.94 -0.26
N GLY A 335 20.11 -5.27 0.05
CA GLY A 335 21.38 -5.42 -0.62
C GLY A 335 22.22 -4.14 -0.60
N ASN A 336 23.22 -4.09 -1.47
CA ASN A 336 24.24 -3.04 -1.48
C ASN A 336 24.25 -2.24 -2.79
N GLN A 337 23.19 -2.35 -3.59
CA GLN A 337 23.06 -1.63 -4.87
C GLN A 337 22.16 -0.41 -4.71
N MET A 338 22.23 0.52 -5.65
CA MET A 338 21.33 1.68 -5.68
C MET A 338 19.88 1.20 -5.70
N GLY A 339 19.06 1.71 -4.79
CA GLY A 339 17.66 1.29 -4.61
C GLY A 339 17.48 0.06 -3.73
N GLN A 340 18.55 -0.45 -3.13
CA GLN A 340 18.50 -1.48 -2.09
C GLN A 340 18.95 -0.91 -0.74
N PHE A 341 18.53 -1.58 0.33
CA PHE A 341 18.73 -1.15 1.71
C PHE A 341 19.46 -2.23 2.52
N HIS A 342 20.12 -1.82 3.58
CA HIS A 342 20.65 -2.70 4.61
C HIS A 342 19.69 -2.80 5.81
N THR A 343 19.25 -1.65 6.34
CA THR A 343 18.33 -1.58 7.48
C THR A 343 17.43 -0.37 7.31
N PRO A 344 16.40 -0.47 6.45
CA PRO A 344 15.50 0.65 6.22
C PRO A 344 14.73 0.93 7.52
N ALA A 345 14.49 2.21 7.81
CA ALA A 345 13.93 2.67 9.08
C ALA A 345 12.68 3.52 8.89
N ALA A 346 12.69 4.41 7.89
CA ALA A 346 11.54 5.25 7.60
C ALA A 346 11.36 5.53 6.11
N ILE A 347 10.13 5.84 5.71
CA ILE A 347 9.71 6.27 4.39
C ILE A 347 8.85 7.51 4.50
N ASP A 348 9.00 8.40 3.53
CA ASP A 348 8.09 9.53 3.34
C ASP A 348 8.21 10.02 1.88
N ARG A 349 7.46 11.04 1.50
CA ARG A 349 7.38 11.56 0.14
C ARG A 349 7.64 13.05 0.06
N ILE A 350 8.46 13.40 -0.91
CA ILE A 350 8.63 14.77 -1.37
C ILE A 350 7.93 14.93 -2.72
N GLY A 351 6.77 15.60 -2.72
CA GLY A 351 5.88 15.65 -3.87
C GLY A 351 5.41 14.26 -4.31
N GLU A 352 5.95 13.75 -5.43
CA GLU A 352 5.64 12.40 -5.95
C GLU A 352 6.76 11.39 -5.71
N ASP A 353 7.92 11.83 -5.23
CA ASP A 353 9.13 11.03 -5.08
C ASP A 353 9.24 10.51 -3.64
N PHE A 354 9.76 9.29 -3.47
CA PHE A 354 9.94 8.71 -2.14
C PHE A 354 11.35 8.97 -1.60
N LEU A 355 11.42 9.20 -0.30
CA LEU A 355 12.63 9.17 0.51
C LEU A 355 12.58 7.91 1.37
N VAL A 356 13.63 7.10 1.34
CA VAL A 356 13.77 5.94 2.22
C VAL A 356 15.06 6.09 3.03
N LEU A 357 14.92 6.14 4.35
CA LEU A 357 16.02 6.29 5.29
C LEU A 357 16.58 4.91 5.68
N ASP A 358 17.88 4.73 5.51
CA ASP A 358 18.60 3.54 5.97
C ASP A 358 19.35 3.85 7.27
N LYS A 359 18.95 3.16 8.34
CA LYS A 359 19.54 3.32 9.67
C LYS A 359 20.99 2.87 9.75
N ALA A 360 21.33 1.77 9.08
CA ALA A 360 22.66 1.16 9.21
C ALA A 360 23.69 1.88 8.35
N LEU A 361 23.30 2.33 7.16
CA LEU A 361 24.16 3.10 6.26
C LEU A 361 24.23 4.58 6.67
N GLY A 362 23.19 5.12 7.30
CA GLY A 362 23.12 6.55 7.63
C GLY A 362 22.92 7.40 6.38
N GLU A 363 22.05 6.96 5.48
CA GLU A 363 21.81 7.55 4.17
C GLU A 363 20.31 7.57 3.84
N ILE A 364 19.91 8.53 3.01
CA ILE A 364 18.57 8.64 2.45
C ILE A 364 18.64 8.28 0.97
N THR A 365 17.83 7.31 0.53
CA THR A 365 17.69 6.97 -0.89
C THR A 365 16.49 7.69 -1.48
N VAL A 366 16.70 8.44 -2.57
CA VAL A 366 15.64 9.13 -3.30
C VAL A 366 15.17 8.28 -4.48
N PHE A 367 13.89 7.94 -4.48
CA PHE A 367 13.21 7.21 -5.53
C PHE A 367 12.32 8.17 -6.33
N ARG A 368 12.69 8.39 -7.59
CA ARG A 368 11.89 9.24 -8.49
C ARG A 368 10.81 8.45 -9.19
N THR A 369 9.63 9.07 -9.31
CA THR A 369 8.49 8.45 -9.99
C THR A 369 8.74 8.32 -11.50
N THR A 370 8.44 7.14 -12.06
CA THR A 370 8.51 6.92 -13.50
C THR A 370 7.23 7.39 -14.19
N GLU A 371 7.21 7.39 -15.52
CA GLU A 371 5.96 7.68 -16.26
C GLU A 371 4.84 6.71 -15.89
N TYR A 372 5.16 5.43 -15.66
CA TYR A 372 4.20 4.43 -15.23
C TYR A 372 3.65 4.74 -13.83
N GLY A 373 4.54 4.98 -12.87
CA GLY A 373 4.16 5.33 -11.49
C GLY A 373 3.27 6.57 -11.44
N ARG A 374 3.69 7.66 -12.09
CA ARG A 374 2.93 8.92 -12.15
C ARG A 374 1.55 8.74 -12.79
N THR A 375 1.47 8.04 -13.92
CA THR A 375 0.19 7.82 -14.62
C THR A 375 -0.76 6.99 -13.77
N LEU A 376 -0.25 5.96 -13.08
CA LEU A 376 -1.06 5.11 -12.20
C LEU A 376 -1.52 5.86 -10.94
N ASN A 377 -0.62 6.59 -10.27
CA ASN A 377 -0.97 7.42 -9.12
C ASN A 377 -2.08 8.40 -9.51
N GLU A 378 -1.92 9.14 -10.61
CA GLU A 378 -2.91 10.12 -11.05
C GLU A 378 -4.22 9.45 -11.48
N ALA A 379 -4.19 8.26 -12.12
CA ALA A 379 -5.40 7.52 -12.45
C ALA A 379 -6.23 7.19 -11.21
N VAL A 380 -5.55 6.76 -10.13
CA VAL A 380 -6.18 6.41 -8.85
C VAL A 380 -6.67 7.66 -8.13
N LYS A 381 -5.85 8.72 -8.05
CA LYS A 381 -6.23 10.03 -7.50
C LYS A 381 -7.48 10.59 -8.19
N SER A 382 -7.47 10.65 -9.52
CA SER A 382 -8.62 11.06 -10.35
C SER A 382 -9.87 10.21 -10.09
N TYR A 383 -9.72 8.89 -9.90
CA TYR A 383 -10.84 8.00 -9.59
C TYR A 383 -11.49 8.32 -8.24
N TYR A 384 -10.70 8.59 -7.20
CA TYR A 384 -11.22 8.95 -5.87
C TYR A 384 -11.82 10.37 -5.83
N ARG A 385 -11.26 11.30 -6.60
CA ARG A 385 -11.83 12.65 -6.80
C ARG A 385 -13.13 12.65 -7.62
N GLY A 386 -13.47 11.53 -8.26
CA GLY A 386 -14.66 11.41 -9.12
C GLY A 386 -14.49 11.98 -10.53
N GLU A 387 -13.25 12.24 -10.96
CA GLU A 387 -12.90 12.75 -12.29
C GLU A 387 -12.93 11.61 -13.33
N GLU A 388 -14.13 11.18 -13.72
CA GLU A 388 -14.33 9.92 -14.46
C GLU A 388 -13.62 9.88 -15.83
N GLU A 389 -13.65 10.98 -16.58
CA GLU A 389 -13.05 11.05 -17.92
C GLU A 389 -11.51 10.96 -17.84
N THR A 390 -10.92 11.71 -16.92
CA THR A 390 -9.48 11.69 -16.63
C THR A 390 -9.04 10.31 -16.16
N ALA A 391 -9.73 9.75 -15.17
CA ALA A 391 -9.46 8.41 -14.65
C ALA A 391 -9.55 7.34 -15.75
N PHE A 392 -10.58 7.41 -16.61
CA PHE A 392 -10.74 6.48 -17.74
C PHE A 392 -9.57 6.58 -18.73
N ALA A 393 -9.17 7.78 -19.12
CA ALA A 393 -8.05 7.99 -20.04
C ALA A 393 -6.73 7.49 -19.44
N LEU A 394 -6.46 7.81 -18.17
CA LEU A 394 -5.24 7.42 -17.48
C LEU A 394 -5.19 5.92 -17.22
N PHE A 395 -6.27 5.27 -16.80
CA PHE A 395 -6.28 3.80 -16.66
C PHE A 395 -6.02 3.10 -18.00
N ASN A 396 -6.56 3.61 -19.11
CA ASN A 396 -6.25 3.08 -20.44
C ASN A 396 -4.77 3.20 -20.79
N ARG A 397 -4.13 4.34 -20.45
CA ARG A 397 -2.69 4.53 -20.61
C ARG A 397 -1.90 3.58 -19.71
N THR A 398 -2.33 3.38 -18.46
CA THR A 398 -1.67 2.48 -17.51
C THR A 398 -1.72 1.03 -17.96
N ILE A 399 -2.86 0.50 -18.42
CA ILE A 399 -2.93 -0.89 -18.89
C ILE A 399 -2.13 -1.13 -20.18
N ALA A 400 -1.89 -0.07 -20.97
CA ALA A 400 -1.02 -0.13 -22.13
C ALA A 400 0.46 -0.29 -21.73
N MET A 401 0.85 0.24 -20.57
CA MET A 401 2.19 0.07 -19.99
C MET A 401 2.32 -1.22 -19.17
N ASN A 402 1.27 -1.59 -18.43
CA ASN A 402 1.21 -2.79 -17.61
C ASN A 402 -0.10 -3.57 -17.85
N ALA A 403 -0.04 -4.58 -18.71
CA ALA A 403 -1.20 -5.41 -19.02
C ALA A 403 -1.67 -6.29 -17.86
N ASN A 404 -0.83 -6.50 -16.84
CA ASN A 404 -1.12 -7.33 -15.66
C ASN A 404 -1.91 -6.58 -14.58
N LEU A 405 -2.15 -5.27 -14.74
CA LEU A 405 -2.82 -4.44 -13.73
C LEU A 405 -4.34 -4.66 -13.73
N GLU A 406 -4.78 -5.77 -13.14
CA GLU A 406 -6.17 -6.27 -13.21
C GLU A 406 -7.20 -5.26 -12.68
N PHE A 407 -6.92 -4.56 -11.57
CA PHE A 407 -7.87 -3.62 -10.99
C PHE A 407 -8.09 -2.37 -11.87
N ALA A 408 -7.12 -1.98 -12.70
CA ALA A 408 -7.30 -0.89 -13.65
C ALA A 408 -8.35 -1.25 -14.72
N TYR A 409 -8.43 -2.53 -15.13
CA TYR A 409 -9.52 -2.99 -15.99
C TYR A 409 -10.89 -2.88 -15.28
N ALA A 410 -10.97 -3.15 -13.98
CA ALA A 410 -12.19 -2.94 -13.22
C ALA A 410 -12.59 -1.45 -13.18
N GLY A 411 -11.62 -0.55 -13.00
CA GLY A 411 -11.81 0.90 -13.08
C GLY A 411 -12.39 1.35 -14.43
N ILE A 412 -11.78 0.91 -15.53
CA ILE A 412 -12.26 1.16 -16.91
C ILE A 412 -13.67 0.61 -17.10
N GLY A 413 -13.93 -0.62 -16.65
CA GLY A 413 -15.24 -1.26 -16.74
C GLY A 413 -16.32 -0.47 -16.01
N LYS A 414 -16.02 0.07 -14.82
CA LYS A 414 -16.94 0.94 -14.05
C LYS A 414 -17.26 2.22 -14.81
N ALA A 415 -16.26 2.86 -15.42
CA ALA A 415 -16.47 4.07 -16.23
C ALA A 415 -17.36 3.79 -17.46
N LEU A 416 -17.06 2.73 -18.24
CA LEU A 416 -17.87 2.32 -19.39
C LEU A 416 -19.32 1.97 -18.99
N LEU A 417 -19.50 1.35 -17.83
CA LEU A 417 -20.80 1.02 -17.28
C LEU A 417 -21.64 2.29 -17.02
N ARG A 418 -21.01 3.38 -16.55
CA ARG A 418 -21.66 4.69 -16.31
C ARG A 418 -21.98 5.41 -17.62
N GLN A 419 -21.10 5.29 -18.62
CA GLN A 419 -21.31 5.84 -19.97
C GLN A 419 -22.38 5.07 -20.78
N GLY A 420 -22.82 3.90 -20.31
CA GLY A 420 -23.83 3.07 -20.97
C GLY A 420 -23.27 2.08 -22.00
N ASP A 421 -21.94 2.01 -22.18
CA ASP A 421 -21.31 0.94 -22.96
C ASP A 421 -21.23 -0.35 -22.12
N TYR A 422 -22.36 -1.04 -22.04
CA TYR A 422 -22.47 -2.28 -21.27
C TYR A 422 -21.61 -3.41 -21.84
N LYS A 423 -21.39 -3.44 -23.16
CA LYS A 423 -20.61 -4.50 -23.81
C LYS A 423 -19.13 -4.33 -23.53
N GLY A 424 -18.61 -3.10 -23.67
CA GLY A 424 -17.26 -2.75 -23.26
C GLY A 424 -17.04 -3.03 -21.78
N ALA A 425 -17.94 -2.55 -20.92
CA ALA A 425 -17.88 -2.78 -19.47
C ALA A 425 -17.76 -4.27 -19.11
N MET A 426 -18.59 -5.14 -19.70
CA MET A 426 -18.49 -6.59 -19.50
C MET A 426 -17.13 -7.16 -19.90
N MET A 427 -16.55 -6.72 -21.01
CA MET A 427 -15.25 -7.21 -21.48
C MET A 427 -14.15 -6.88 -20.47
N HIS A 428 -14.16 -5.67 -19.94
CA HIS A 428 -13.19 -5.21 -18.95
C HIS A 428 -13.38 -5.89 -17.59
N PHE A 429 -14.62 -6.04 -17.11
CA PHE A 429 -14.89 -6.79 -15.87
C PHE A 429 -14.50 -8.26 -15.96
N LYS A 430 -14.62 -8.86 -17.15
CA LYS A 430 -14.15 -10.23 -17.38
C LYS A 430 -12.62 -10.31 -17.27
N ARG A 431 -11.89 -9.30 -17.76
CA ARG A 431 -10.42 -9.24 -17.63
C ARG A 431 -9.97 -9.01 -16.19
N SER A 432 -10.68 -8.17 -15.44
CA SER A 432 -10.38 -7.90 -14.03
C SER A 432 -10.90 -8.96 -13.05
N LEU A 433 -11.54 -10.02 -13.56
CA LEU A 433 -12.23 -11.06 -12.79
C LEU A 433 -13.28 -10.52 -11.81
N ASP A 434 -13.88 -9.36 -12.10
CA ASP A 434 -14.92 -8.74 -11.28
C ASP A 434 -16.30 -9.31 -11.63
N GLN A 435 -16.61 -10.46 -11.04
CA GLN A 435 -17.85 -11.20 -11.30
C GLN A 435 -19.11 -10.39 -10.93
N LYS A 436 -19.04 -9.61 -9.85
CA LYS A 436 -20.18 -8.82 -9.35
C LYS A 436 -20.56 -7.75 -10.36
N ASN A 437 -19.60 -6.95 -10.81
CA ASN A 437 -19.86 -5.90 -11.78
C ASN A 437 -20.09 -6.44 -13.19
N TYR A 438 -19.46 -7.57 -13.57
CA TYR A 438 -19.78 -8.28 -14.81
C TYR A 438 -21.27 -8.66 -14.88
N SER A 439 -21.80 -9.24 -13.81
CA SER A 439 -23.21 -9.67 -13.74
C SER A 439 -24.16 -8.48 -13.87
N LYS A 440 -23.81 -7.36 -13.24
CA LYS A 440 -24.56 -6.10 -13.34
C LYS A 440 -24.54 -5.54 -14.78
N ALA A 441 -23.36 -5.49 -15.40
CA ALA A 441 -23.21 -5.03 -16.78
C ALA A 441 -23.96 -5.92 -17.78
N PHE A 442 -23.91 -7.24 -17.60
CA PHE A 442 -24.64 -8.19 -18.43
C PHE A 442 -26.16 -8.02 -18.35
N LEU A 443 -26.69 -7.80 -17.15
CA LEU A 443 -28.12 -7.55 -16.97
C LEU A 443 -28.56 -6.26 -17.67
N LEU A 444 -27.76 -5.20 -17.57
CA LEU A 444 -28.03 -3.93 -18.25
C LEU A 444 -27.91 -4.04 -19.76
N TYR A 445 -26.88 -4.74 -20.26
CA TYR A 445 -26.71 -5.06 -21.67
C TYR A 445 -27.94 -5.80 -22.24
N ARG A 446 -28.41 -6.84 -21.54
CA ARG A 446 -29.62 -7.58 -21.96
C ARG A 446 -30.86 -6.70 -21.98
N LYS A 447 -31.05 -5.84 -20.99
CA LYS A 447 -32.17 -4.88 -20.96
C LYS A 447 -32.09 -3.90 -22.14
N ALA A 448 -30.89 -3.41 -22.47
CA ALA A 448 -30.67 -2.52 -23.61
C ALA A 448 -31.00 -3.20 -24.95
N VAL A 449 -30.44 -4.40 -25.19
CA VAL A 449 -30.71 -5.20 -26.40
C VAL A 449 -32.20 -5.52 -26.52
N MET A 450 -32.85 -5.94 -25.42
CA MET A 450 -34.29 -6.20 -25.41
C MET A 450 -35.08 -4.95 -25.76
N ARG A 451 -34.75 -3.78 -25.17
CA ARG A 451 -35.44 -2.51 -25.44
C ARG A 451 -35.30 -2.09 -26.90
N GLU A 452 -34.12 -2.23 -27.48
CA GLU A 452 -33.84 -1.92 -28.88
C GLU A 452 -34.64 -2.81 -29.83
N HIS A 453 -34.70 -4.12 -29.55
CA HIS A 453 -35.39 -5.08 -30.42
C HIS A 453 -36.88 -5.23 -30.10
N PHE A 454 -37.36 -4.69 -28.97
CA PHE A 454 -38.74 -4.84 -28.51
C PHE A 454 -39.77 -4.38 -29.56
N PRO A 455 -39.64 -3.21 -30.22
CA PRO A 455 -40.59 -2.79 -31.24
C PRO A 455 -40.67 -3.76 -32.41
N LEU A 456 -39.52 -4.29 -32.86
CA LEU A 456 -39.46 -5.25 -33.95
C LEU A 456 -40.08 -6.58 -33.56
N ILE A 457 -39.77 -7.09 -32.36
CA ILE A 457 -40.36 -8.32 -31.82
C ILE A 457 -41.89 -8.16 -31.71
N MET A 458 -42.38 -7.05 -31.16
CA MET A 458 -43.80 -6.78 -31.03
C MET A 458 -44.49 -6.62 -32.39
N THR A 459 -43.84 -6.00 -33.37
CA THR A 459 -44.36 -5.88 -34.74
C THR A 459 -44.45 -7.26 -35.41
N MET A 460 -43.43 -8.10 -35.26
CA MET A 460 -43.43 -9.47 -35.80
C MET A 460 -44.51 -10.33 -35.14
N LEU A 461 -44.70 -10.23 -33.82
CA LEU A 461 -45.76 -10.92 -33.10
C LEU A 461 -47.15 -10.43 -33.53
N PHE A 462 -47.32 -9.13 -33.73
CA PHE A 462 -48.57 -8.53 -34.21
C PHE A 462 -48.92 -9.01 -35.63
N LEU A 463 -47.94 -8.97 -36.55
CA LEU A 463 -48.11 -9.48 -37.92
C LEU A 463 -48.39 -10.99 -37.94
N ALA A 464 -47.71 -11.77 -37.10
CA ALA A 464 -47.99 -13.20 -36.95
C ALA A 464 -49.43 -13.43 -36.43
N GLY A 465 -49.89 -12.64 -35.47
CA GLY A 465 -51.26 -12.65 -34.97
C GLY A 465 -52.29 -12.35 -36.06
N ILE A 466 -52.05 -11.32 -36.89
CA ILE A 466 -52.89 -10.99 -38.05
C ILE A 466 -52.89 -12.17 -39.04
N GLY A 467 -51.74 -12.75 -39.34
CA GLY A 467 -51.61 -13.90 -40.25
C GLY A 467 -52.39 -15.12 -39.76
N ILE A 468 -52.29 -15.46 -38.47
CA ILE A 468 -53.04 -16.55 -37.85
C ILE A 468 -54.55 -16.25 -37.90
N PHE A 469 -54.96 -15.02 -37.59
CA PHE A 469 -56.36 -14.61 -37.65
C PHE A 469 -56.93 -14.71 -39.07
N ALA A 470 -56.22 -14.20 -40.07
CA ALA A 470 -56.60 -14.29 -41.48
C ALA A 470 -56.68 -15.76 -41.95
N ALA A 471 -55.70 -16.59 -41.61
CA ALA A 471 -55.72 -18.02 -41.92
C ALA A 471 -56.90 -18.76 -41.29
N SER A 472 -57.24 -18.43 -40.03
CA SER A 472 -58.41 -19.00 -39.33
C SER A 472 -59.73 -18.59 -39.98
N ARG A 473 -59.84 -17.34 -40.45
CA ARG A 473 -60.99 -16.83 -41.20
C ARG A 473 -61.12 -17.50 -42.56
N LEU A 474 -60.03 -17.64 -43.31
CA LEU A 474 -60.01 -18.33 -44.59
C LEU A 474 -60.37 -19.80 -44.46
N ARG A 475 -59.89 -20.50 -43.41
CA ARG A 475 -60.32 -21.88 -43.10
C ARG A 475 -61.83 -21.97 -42.84
N LYS A 476 -62.38 -21.09 -41.98
CA LYS A 476 -63.83 -21.04 -41.71
C LYS A 476 -64.67 -20.75 -42.97
N VAL A 477 -64.20 -19.88 -43.86
CA VAL A 477 -64.88 -19.59 -45.14
C VAL A 477 -64.81 -20.79 -46.09
N LYS A 478 -63.68 -21.50 -46.14
CA LYS A 478 -63.49 -22.71 -46.96
C LYS A 478 -64.33 -23.89 -46.47
N GLU A 479 -64.48 -24.05 -45.16
CA GLU A 479 -65.39 -25.03 -44.54
C GLU A 479 -66.85 -24.72 -44.83
N ARG A 480 -67.27 -23.44 -44.73
CA ARG A 480 -68.63 -23.01 -45.12
C ARG A 480 -68.93 -23.23 -46.60
N ARG A 481 -67.96 -23.02 -47.50
CA ARG A 481 -68.12 -23.30 -48.93
C ARG A 481 -68.21 -24.80 -49.26
N LYS A 482 -67.53 -25.67 -48.50
CA LYS A 482 -67.66 -27.14 -48.65
C LYS A 482 -68.97 -27.70 -48.11
N GLY A 483 -69.57 -27.06 -47.10
CA GLY A 483 -70.89 -27.44 -46.58
C GLY A 483 -72.07 -26.94 -47.42
N ALA A 484 -71.85 -26.01 -48.36
CA ALA A 484 -72.88 -25.50 -49.28
C ALA A 484 -72.85 -26.17 -50.66
N SER A 485 -71.93 -27.12 -50.89
CA SER A 485 -71.82 -27.92 -52.11
C SER A 485 -72.03 -29.42 -51.88
N ALA A 486 -72.71 -29.78 -50.78
CA ALA A 486 -73.10 -31.14 -50.43
C ALA A 486 -74.63 -31.27 -50.51
#